data_AF-A0A2I0NRP2-F1
#
_entry.id   AF-A0A2I0NRP2-F1
#
_cell.length_a   1.000
_cell.length_b   1.000
_cell.length_c   1.000
_cell.angle_alpha   90.00
_cell.angle_beta   90.00
_cell.angle_gamma   90.00
#
_symmetry.space_group_name_H-M   'P 1'
#
loop_
_entity.id
_entity.type
_entity.pdbx_description
1 polymer ?
#
loop_
_entity_poly.entity_id
_entity_poly.type
_entity_poly.pdbx_seq_one_letter_code
_entity_poly.pdbx_strand_id
1 'polypeptide(L)'
;METDEIREELIFAAQEAALAERFGIPADALVPLLFSLRYGGDWSYAAEGLTAISAVKKTTVYDDERLIGYSLEEIFLFVDPLLLHREGTVYRLEKCGSAPARLLVNRPYRVRLGARRAIKMIVNPLERTIRVEDLDAAEMTFTGSTAYGIDHEMEHLAGREICGEGLRAFRFG
;
A
#
# COMPACT_ATOMS: atom_id res chain seq x y z
N MET A 1 3.92 -30.59 3.49
CA MET A 1 3.70 -29.85 2.24
C MET A 1 3.87 -30.85 1.14
N GLU A 2 2.80 -31.10 0.41
CA GLU A 2 2.78 -32.07 -0.69
C GLU A 2 3.64 -31.56 -1.85
N THR A 3 4.13 -32.47 -2.70
CA THR A 3 5.04 -32.10 -3.81
C THR A 3 4.43 -31.06 -4.76
N ASP A 4 3.11 -31.11 -4.93
CA ASP A 4 2.37 -30.16 -5.78
C ASP A 4 2.26 -28.77 -5.14
N GLU A 5 2.04 -28.68 -3.83
CA GLU A 5 2.04 -27.39 -3.10
C GLU A 5 3.40 -26.69 -3.19
N ILE A 6 4.49 -27.45 -3.05
CA ILE A 6 5.86 -26.92 -3.22
C ILE A 6 6.03 -26.34 -4.62
N ARG A 7 5.54 -27.04 -5.64
CA ARG A 7 5.66 -26.60 -7.04
C ARG A 7 4.88 -25.30 -7.27
N GLU A 8 3.66 -25.20 -6.75
CA GLU A 8 2.82 -24.01 -6.90
C GLU A 8 3.46 -22.78 -6.24
N GLU A 9 3.97 -22.93 -5.01
CA GLU A 9 4.71 -21.87 -4.31
C GLU A 9 5.95 -21.41 -5.09
N LEU A 10 6.71 -22.34 -5.67
CA LEU A 10 7.88 -22.00 -6.47
C LEU A 10 7.52 -21.25 -7.76
N ILE A 11 6.45 -21.66 -8.45
CA ILE A 11 5.96 -20.96 -9.64
C ILE A 11 5.53 -19.53 -9.28
N PHE A 12 4.80 -19.38 -8.18
CA PHE A 12 4.34 -18.07 -7.72
C PHE A 12 5.51 -17.16 -7.33
N ALA A 13 6.48 -17.67 -6.55
CA ALA A 13 7.68 -16.93 -6.19
C ALA A 13 8.52 -16.52 -7.42
N ALA A 14 8.61 -17.39 -8.44
CA ALA A 14 9.29 -17.05 -9.69
C ALA A 14 8.58 -15.92 -10.46
N GLN A 15 7.23 -15.89 -10.44
CA GLN A 15 6.46 -14.81 -11.03
C GLN A 15 6.67 -13.48 -10.30
N GLU A 16 6.70 -13.50 -8.96
CA GLU A 16 7.02 -12.32 -8.15
C GLU A 16 8.43 -11.78 -8.46
N ALA A 17 9.43 -12.66 -8.49
CA ALA A 17 10.82 -12.30 -8.78
C ALA A 17 10.99 -11.71 -10.20
N ALA A 18 10.25 -12.22 -11.17
CA ALA A 18 10.28 -11.73 -12.56
C ALA A 18 9.73 -10.31 -12.72
N LEU A 19 8.96 -9.78 -11.76
CA LEU A 19 8.44 -8.40 -11.84
C LEU A 19 9.56 -7.37 -11.85
N ALA A 20 10.63 -7.58 -11.08
CA ALA A 20 11.73 -6.62 -10.96
C ALA A 20 12.43 -6.42 -12.32
N GLU A 21 12.74 -7.54 -12.98
CA GLU A 21 13.31 -7.56 -14.32
C GLU A 21 12.35 -6.96 -15.34
N ARG A 22 11.08 -7.37 -15.31
CA ARG A 22 10.04 -6.89 -16.24
C ARG A 22 9.88 -5.37 -16.22
N PHE A 23 9.98 -4.74 -15.04
CA PHE A 23 9.80 -3.29 -14.89
C PHE A 23 11.13 -2.52 -14.75
N GLY A 24 12.27 -3.21 -14.81
CA GLY A 24 13.59 -2.59 -14.71
C GLY A 24 13.85 -1.87 -13.39
N ILE A 25 13.34 -2.40 -12.27
CA ILE A 25 13.53 -1.84 -10.93
C ILE A 25 14.41 -2.76 -10.06
N PRO A 26 15.10 -2.21 -9.04
CA PRO A 26 15.78 -3.03 -8.03
C PRO A 26 14.80 -4.02 -7.37
N ALA A 27 15.24 -5.26 -7.12
CA ALA A 27 14.37 -6.31 -6.60
C ALA A 27 13.86 -6.02 -5.18
N ASP A 28 14.67 -5.37 -4.36
CA ASP A 28 14.33 -4.88 -3.03
C ASP A 28 13.26 -3.78 -3.06
N ALA A 29 13.15 -3.01 -4.15
CA ALA A 29 12.07 -2.05 -4.33
C ALA A 29 10.68 -2.71 -4.40
N LEU A 30 10.59 -4.01 -4.70
CA LEU A 30 9.33 -4.75 -4.70
C LEU A 30 8.83 -5.16 -3.32
N VAL A 31 9.67 -5.10 -2.28
CA VAL A 31 9.34 -5.61 -0.94
C VAL A 31 7.99 -5.05 -0.44
N PRO A 32 7.72 -3.73 -0.48
CA PRO A 32 6.42 -3.19 -0.07
C PRO A 32 5.25 -3.76 -0.87
N LEU A 33 5.39 -3.88 -2.20
CA LEU A 33 4.33 -4.39 -3.08
C LEU A 33 3.96 -5.83 -2.74
N LEU A 34 4.96 -6.69 -2.57
CA LEU A 34 4.76 -8.10 -2.25
C LEU A 34 4.21 -8.28 -0.84
N PHE A 35 4.60 -7.43 0.11
CA PHE A 35 4.06 -7.46 1.47
C PHE A 35 2.61 -6.98 1.52
N SER A 36 2.25 -5.93 0.78
CA SER A 36 0.85 -5.55 0.58
C SER A 36 0.02 -6.68 -0.02
N LEU A 37 0.56 -7.41 -1.01
CA LEU A 37 -0.14 -8.54 -1.63
C LEU A 37 -0.35 -9.70 -0.64
N ARG A 38 0.68 -10.08 0.12
CA ARG A 38 0.66 -11.26 0.99
C ARG A 38 0.01 -11.02 2.35
N TYR A 39 0.21 -9.84 2.92
CA TYR A 39 -0.19 -9.51 4.29
C TYR A 39 -1.23 -8.39 4.38
N GLY A 40 -1.54 -7.75 3.26
CA GLY A 40 -2.44 -6.60 3.21
C GLY A 40 -1.80 -5.33 3.78
N GLY A 41 -2.53 -4.23 3.65
CA GLY A 41 -2.10 -2.93 4.18
C GLY A 41 -1.03 -2.23 3.34
N ASP A 42 -0.69 -1.04 3.79
CA ASP A 42 0.35 -0.19 3.21
C ASP A 42 1.70 -0.55 3.83
N TRP A 43 2.79 -0.40 3.07
CA TRP A 43 4.13 -0.74 3.54
C TRP A 43 5.16 0.25 3.00
N SER A 44 6.27 0.38 3.71
CA SER A 44 7.43 1.16 3.30
C SER A 44 8.71 0.35 3.40
N TYR A 45 9.68 0.69 2.57
CA TYR A 45 11.02 0.12 2.56
C TYR A 45 12.05 1.23 2.32
N ALA A 46 13.11 1.23 3.12
CA ALA A 46 14.22 2.15 2.98
C ALA A 46 15.55 1.41 3.18
N ALA A 47 16.46 1.57 2.22
CA ALA A 47 17.84 1.14 2.30
C ALA A 47 18.75 2.22 1.70
N GLU A 48 20.07 2.07 1.81
CA GLU A 48 21.02 3.05 1.27
C GLU A 48 20.78 3.30 -0.23
N GLY A 49 20.28 4.48 -0.58
CA GLY A 49 20.05 4.90 -1.96
C GLY A 49 18.74 4.42 -2.60
N LEU A 50 17.84 3.78 -1.85
CA LEU A 50 16.54 3.33 -2.36
C LEU A 50 15.45 3.52 -1.30
N THR A 51 14.36 4.15 -1.71
CA THR A 51 13.13 4.18 -0.91
C THR A 51 11.95 3.70 -1.75
N ALA A 52 11.00 3.02 -1.11
CA ALA A 52 9.78 2.59 -1.76
C ALA A 52 8.62 2.58 -0.76
N ILE A 53 7.42 2.87 -1.25
CA ILE A 53 6.18 2.62 -0.51
C ILE A 53 5.20 1.86 -1.38
N SER A 54 4.35 1.06 -0.75
CA SER A 54 3.12 0.56 -1.33
C SER A 54 1.90 1.17 -0.65
N ALA A 55 0.86 1.44 -1.45
CA ALA A 55 -0.41 1.94 -0.95
C ALA A 55 -1.56 1.15 -1.57
N VAL A 56 -2.50 0.72 -0.74
CA VAL A 56 -3.63 -0.12 -1.15
C VAL A 56 -4.90 0.72 -1.22
N LYS A 57 -5.58 0.64 -2.37
CA LYS A 57 -6.93 1.13 -2.54
C LYS A 57 -7.87 -0.06 -2.71
N LYS A 58 -8.84 -0.18 -1.79
CA LYS A 58 -9.85 -1.22 -1.82
C LYS A 58 -11.16 -0.64 -2.33
N THR A 59 -11.74 -1.30 -3.33
CA THR A 59 -13.06 -0.96 -3.86
C THR A 59 -13.96 -2.17 -3.74
N THR A 60 -15.01 -2.08 -2.93
CA THR A 60 -16.03 -3.13 -2.87
C THR A 60 -16.95 -2.99 -4.06
N VAL A 61 -17.05 -4.05 -4.87
CA VAL A 61 -18.04 -4.19 -5.93
C VAL A 61 -19.09 -5.16 -5.44
N TYR A 62 -20.35 -4.77 -5.48
CA TYR A 62 -21.48 -5.61 -5.10
C TYR A 62 -22.54 -5.55 -6.20
N ASP A 63 -23.00 -6.71 -6.65
CA ASP A 63 -24.09 -6.86 -7.59
C ASP A 63 -25.35 -7.23 -6.79
N ASP A 64 -26.26 -6.27 -6.63
CA ASP A 64 -27.50 -6.43 -5.87
C ASP A 64 -28.48 -7.44 -6.52
N GLU A 65 -28.40 -7.68 -7.83
CA GLU A 65 -29.26 -8.66 -8.51
C GLU A 65 -28.74 -10.08 -8.30
N ARG A 66 -27.42 -10.27 -8.40
CA ARG A 66 -26.77 -11.58 -8.23
C ARG A 66 -26.46 -11.91 -6.78
N LEU A 67 -26.54 -10.93 -5.88
CA LEU A 67 -26.17 -11.02 -4.47
C LEU A 67 -24.71 -11.47 -4.25
N ILE A 68 -23.82 -11.10 -5.17
CA ILE A 68 -22.39 -11.45 -5.14
C ILE A 68 -21.58 -10.17 -5.05
N GLY A 69 -20.57 -10.15 -4.18
CA GLY A 69 -19.60 -9.07 -4.11
C GLY A 69 -18.17 -9.53 -3.96
N TYR A 70 -17.25 -8.63 -4.26
CA TYR A 70 -15.83 -8.83 -4.10
C TYR A 70 -15.14 -7.50 -3.76
N SER A 71 -13.98 -7.59 -3.10
CA SER A 71 -13.11 -6.44 -2.86
C SER A 71 -12.01 -6.45 -3.92
N LEU A 72 -12.07 -5.49 -4.84
CA LEU A 72 -11.00 -5.25 -5.78
C LEU A 72 -9.89 -4.48 -5.05
N GLU A 73 -8.66 -4.98 -5.10
CA GLU A 73 -7.51 -4.31 -4.51
C GLU A 73 -6.60 -3.76 -5.61
N GLU A 74 -6.41 -2.44 -5.60
CA GLU A 74 -5.41 -1.75 -6.41
C GLU A 74 -4.23 -1.42 -5.47
N ILE A 75 -3.12 -2.13 -5.62
CA ILE A 75 -1.89 -1.93 -4.86
C ILE A 75 -0.95 -1.12 -5.74
N PHE A 76 -0.62 0.08 -5.31
CA PHE A 76 0.35 0.95 -5.97
C PHE A 76 1.71 0.76 -5.32
N LEU A 77 2.77 0.67 -6.11
CA LEU A 77 4.16 0.76 -5.66
C LEU A 77 4.77 2.04 -6.23
N PHE A 78 5.42 2.82 -5.36
CA PHE A 78 6.15 4.02 -5.73
C PHE A 78 7.62 3.85 -5.36
N VAL A 79 8.50 3.93 -6.34
CA VAL A 79 9.95 3.87 -6.15
C VAL A 79 10.52 5.29 -6.13
N ASP A 80 11.30 5.57 -5.09
CA ASP A 80 11.80 6.89 -4.72
C ASP A 80 10.67 7.94 -4.67
N PRO A 81 9.65 7.73 -3.80
CA PRO A 81 8.50 8.61 -3.73
C PRO A 81 8.87 9.98 -3.15
N LEU A 82 8.29 11.02 -3.72
CA LEU A 82 8.38 12.40 -3.25
C LEU A 82 6.99 12.94 -3.01
N LEU A 83 6.73 13.38 -1.79
CA LEU A 83 5.47 14.03 -1.47
C LEU A 83 5.47 15.48 -1.91
N LEU A 84 4.66 15.78 -2.93
CA LEU A 84 4.62 17.08 -3.60
C LEU A 84 3.61 18.04 -2.94
N HIS A 85 2.51 17.50 -2.40
CA HIS A 85 1.46 18.32 -1.80
C HIS A 85 0.65 17.56 -0.75
N ARG A 86 0.18 18.30 0.27
CA ARG A 86 -0.78 17.87 1.30
C ARG A 86 -1.91 18.89 1.37
N GLU A 87 -3.15 18.43 1.39
CA GLU A 87 -4.34 19.29 1.48
C GLU A 87 -5.36 18.73 2.47
N GLY A 88 -5.96 19.62 3.26
CA GLY A 88 -6.99 19.30 4.24
C GLY A 88 -6.45 18.63 5.51
N THR A 89 -7.33 18.41 6.48
CA THR A 89 -6.99 17.72 7.73
C THR A 89 -8.13 16.79 8.12
N VAL A 90 -7.79 15.54 8.37
CA VAL A 90 -8.70 14.48 8.79
C VAL A 90 -8.20 13.90 10.11
N TYR A 91 -9.03 13.99 11.13
CA TYR A 91 -8.81 13.37 12.42
C TYR A 91 -9.22 11.89 12.31
N ARG A 92 -8.29 10.98 12.59
CA ARG A 92 -8.58 9.54 12.53
C ARG A 92 -7.80 8.75 13.57
N LEU A 93 -8.25 7.52 13.80
CA LEU A 93 -7.56 6.57 14.66
C LEU A 93 -6.68 5.63 13.81
N GLU A 94 -5.39 5.57 14.10
CA GLU A 94 -4.42 4.67 13.44
C GLU A 94 -3.69 3.81 14.46
N LYS A 95 -3.24 2.62 14.05
CA LYS A 95 -2.33 1.78 14.83
C LYS A 95 -1.10 1.49 13.98
N CYS A 96 0.08 1.87 14.45
CA CYS A 96 1.36 1.39 13.91
C CYS A 96 1.71 0.05 14.56
N GLY A 97 2.50 -0.80 13.88
CA GLY A 97 2.91 -2.11 14.37
C GLY A 97 3.57 -2.08 15.76
N SER A 98 4.37 -1.04 16.05
CA SER A 98 5.03 -0.88 17.36
C SER A 98 4.13 -0.29 18.45
N ALA A 99 3.00 0.34 18.09
CA ALA A 99 2.12 1.00 19.04
C ALA A 99 1.18 -0.01 19.73
N PRO A 100 1.05 0.02 21.07
CA PRO A 100 0.22 -0.93 21.80
C PRO A 100 -1.29 -0.73 21.55
N ALA A 101 -1.70 0.49 21.17
CA ALA A 101 -3.08 0.86 20.94
C ALA A 101 -3.19 1.86 19.76
N ARG A 102 -4.43 2.15 19.34
CA ARG A 102 -4.69 3.19 18.35
C ARG A 102 -4.41 4.58 18.93
N LEU A 103 -3.89 5.46 18.08
CA LEU A 103 -3.68 6.87 18.36
C LEU A 103 -4.59 7.72 17.47
N LEU A 104 -5.10 8.82 18.02
CA LEU A 104 -5.71 9.91 17.27
C LEU A 104 -4.59 10.69 16.56
N VAL A 105 -4.63 10.69 15.25
CA VAL A 105 -3.67 11.35 14.38
C VAL A 105 -4.38 12.26 13.39
N ASN A 106 -3.60 13.18 12.83
CA ASN A 106 -4.04 14.08 11.77
C ASN A 106 -3.41 13.64 10.45
N ARG A 107 -4.25 13.45 9.43
CA ARG A 107 -3.81 13.12 8.07
C ARG A 107 -4.32 14.13 7.06
N PRO A 108 -3.59 14.39 5.96
CA PRO A 108 -4.14 15.17 4.86
C PRO A 108 -5.31 14.42 4.22
N TYR A 109 -6.38 15.14 3.87
CA TYR A 109 -7.49 14.56 3.10
C TYR A 109 -7.02 14.09 1.72
N ARG A 110 -6.12 14.87 1.11
CA ARG A 110 -5.56 14.64 -0.21
C ARG A 110 -4.04 14.77 -0.18
N VAL A 111 -3.37 13.89 -0.92
CA VAL A 111 -1.94 13.95 -1.18
C VAL A 111 -1.67 13.94 -2.68
N ARG A 112 -0.61 14.64 -3.10
CA ARG A 112 -0.01 14.48 -4.43
C ARG A 112 1.39 13.92 -4.28
N LEU A 113 1.65 12.80 -4.92
CA LEU A 113 2.90 12.05 -4.84
C LEU A 113 3.53 11.99 -6.22
N GLY A 114 4.81 12.33 -6.32
CA GLY A 114 5.66 11.99 -7.47
C GLY A 114 6.50 10.77 -7.13
N ALA A 115 6.96 10.05 -8.14
CA ALA A 115 7.90 8.93 -7.96
C ALA A 115 8.78 8.78 -9.20
N ARG A 116 9.96 8.19 -9.03
CA ARG A 116 10.82 7.85 -10.17
C ARG A 116 10.18 6.76 -11.03
N ARG A 117 9.48 5.82 -10.41
CA ARG A 117 8.69 4.77 -11.07
C ARG A 117 7.43 4.49 -10.26
N ALA A 118 6.32 4.27 -10.94
CA ALA A 118 5.08 3.83 -10.31
C ALA A 118 4.57 2.55 -11.00
N ILE A 119 4.23 1.54 -10.21
CA ILE A 119 3.67 0.27 -10.68
C ILE A 119 2.33 0.07 -10.00
N LYS A 120 1.37 -0.53 -10.71
CA LYS A 120 0.07 -0.88 -10.16
C LYS A 120 -0.19 -2.36 -10.32
N MET A 121 -0.57 -2.99 -9.22
CA MET A 121 -1.06 -4.36 -9.16
C MET A 121 -2.56 -4.35 -8.87
N ILE A 122 -3.32 -5.07 -9.66
CA ILE A 122 -4.77 -5.22 -9.52
C ILE A 122 -5.05 -6.67 -9.16
N VAL A 123 -5.62 -6.89 -7.99
CA VAL A 123 -5.99 -8.20 -7.47
C VAL A 123 -7.52 -8.35 -7.52
N ASN A 124 -7.99 -9.26 -8.36
CA ASN A 124 -9.41 -9.58 -8.49
C ASN A 124 -9.67 -10.99 -7.89
N PRO A 125 -10.25 -11.08 -6.69
CA PRO A 125 -10.47 -12.37 -6.05
C PRO A 125 -11.62 -13.17 -6.69
N LEU A 126 -12.57 -12.52 -7.37
CA LEU A 126 -13.65 -13.21 -8.07
C LEU A 126 -13.12 -13.93 -9.32
N GLU A 127 -12.28 -13.27 -10.10
CA GLU A 127 -11.62 -13.85 -11.28
C GLU A 127 -10.38 -14.69 -10.93
N ARG A 128 -9.87 -14.58 -9.69
CA ARG A 128 -8.58 -15.15 -9.24
C ARG A 128 -7.42 -14.70 -10.12
N THR A 129 -7.41 -13.43 -10.50
CA THR A 129 -6.36 -12.85 -11.35
C THR A 129 -5.58 -11.76 -10.62
N ILE A 130 -4.29 -11.70 -10.93
CA ILE A 130 -3.40 -10.61 -10.57
C ILE A 130 -2.87 -10.01 -11.87
N ARG A 131 -3.08 -8.71 -12.07
CA ARG A 131 -2.55 -7.97 -13.22
C ARG A 131 -1.60 -6.91 -12.73
N VAL A 132 -0.45 -6.77 -13.38
CA VAL A 132 0.55 -5.77 -13.02
C VAL A 132 0.88 -4.93 -14.24
N GLU A 133 0.77 -3.62 -14.09
CA GLU A 133 1.01 -2.61 -15.12
C GLU A 133 1.97 -1.54 -14.62
N ASP A 134 2.76 -1.01 -15.54
CA ASP A 134 3.60 0.14 -15.30
C ASP A 134 2.77 1.40 -15.52
N LEU A 135 2.89 2.37 -14.61
CA LEU A 135 2.19 3.66 -14.72
C LEU A 135 3.10 4.77 -15.26
N ASP A 136 4.32 4.42 -15.69
CA ASP A 136 5.41 5.33 -16.01
C ASP A 136 5.80 6.20 -14.79
N ALA A 137 6.73 7.15 -14.99
CA ALA A 137 7.05 8.14 -13.96
C ALA A 137 5.84 9.07 -13.77
N ALA A 138 5.04 8.77 -12.74
CA ALA A 138 3.74 9.39 -12.53
C ALA A 138 3.74 10.33 -11.34
N GLU A 139 3.20 11.54 -11.54
CA GLU A 139 2.58 12.28 -10.47
C GLU A 139 1.14 11.81 -10.31
N MET A 140 0.75 11.41 -9.09
CA MET A 140 -0.58 10.90 -8.80
C MET A 140 -1.19 11.62 -7.61
N THR A 141 -2.51 11.74 -7.63
CA THR A 141 -3.27 12.33 -6.53
C THR A 141 -4.16 11.28 -5.90
N PHE A 142 -4.12 11.20 -4.58
CA PHE A 142 -4.94 10.30 -3.79
C PHE A 142 -5.75 11.08 -2.76
N THR A 143 -6.90 10.53 -2.40
CA THR A 143 -7.79 11.07 -1.36
C THR A 143 -8.26 9.97 -0.42
N GLY A 144 -8.76 10.34 0.75
CA GLY A 144 -9.40 9.38 1.64
C GLY A 144 -8.40 8.37 2.23
N SER A 145 -8.84 7.14 2.48
CA SER A 145 -8.04 6.11 3.17
C SER A 145 -6.66 5.88 2.54
N THR A 146 -6.57 5.86 1.21
CA THR A 146 -5.29 5.66 0.50
C THR A 146 -4.35 6.86 0.67
N ALA A 147 -4.87 8.10 0.70
CA ALA A 147 -4.03 9.27 0.99
C ALA A 147 -3.44 9.21 2.40
N TYR A 148 -4.22 8.71 3.36
CA TYR A 148 -3.77 8.57 4.75
C TYR A 148 -2.69 7.49 4.88
N GLY A 149 -2.87 6.37 4.19
CA GLY A 149 -1.88 5.29 4.11
C GLY A 149 -0.56 5.77 3.50
N ILE A 150 -0.63 6.48 2.37
CA ILE A 150 0.56 7.09 1.75
C ILE A 150 1.26 8.04 2.74
N ASP A 151 0.53 8.95 3.37
CA ASP A 151 1.13 9.91 4.30
C ASP A 151 1.79 9.22 5.51
N HIS A 152 1.20 8.13 6.00
CA HIS A 152 1.75 7.28 7.06
C HIS A 152 3.07 6.62 6.62
N GLU A 153 3.10 5.97 5.46
CA GLU A 153 4.32 5.32 4.96
C GLU A 153 5.43 6.34 4.63
N MET A 154 5.06 7.54 4.18
CA MET A 154 6.02 8.64 4.00
C MET A 154 6.61 9.15 5.33
N GLU A 155 5.91 9.05 6.45
CA GLU A 155 6.47 9.35 7.78
C GLU A 155 7.51 8.31 8.20
N HIS A 156 7.24 7.02 7.92
CA HIS A 156 8.19 5.94 8.16
C HIS A 156 9.49 6.13 7.36
N LEU A 157 9.38 6.48 6.07
CA LEU A 157 10.55 6.80 5.25
C LEU A 157 11.35 8.01 5.78
N ALA A 158 10.69 8.96 6.43
CA ALA A 158 11.35 10.11 7.07
C ALA A 158 11.97 9.79 8.45
N GLY A 159 11.92 8.52 8.90
CA GLY A 159 12.41 8.10 10.21
C GLY A 159 11.60 8.66 11.39
N ARG A 160 10.33 9.04 11.14
CA ARG A 160 9.46 9.62 12.16
C ARG A 160 8.58 8.54 12.77
N GLU A 161 8.52 8.50 14.10
CA GLU A 161 7.48 7.74 14.78
C GLU A 161 6.13 8.45 14.67
N ILE A 162 5.05 7.68 14.63
CA ILE A 162 3.71 8.25 14.61
C ILE A 162 3.45 9.02 15.90
N CYS A 163 3.23 10.32 15.76
CA CYS A 163 2.86 11.19 16.86
C CYS A 163 1.34 11.40 16.86
N GLY A 164 0.68 11.00 17.94
CA GLY A 164 -0.77 11.16 18.11
C GLY A 164 -1.21 11.05 19.56
N GLU A 165 -2.47 11.39 19.81
CA GLU A 165 -3.06 11.32 21.16
C GLU A 165 -3.64 9.93 21.43
N GLY A 166 -3.42 9.40 22.63
CA GLY A 166 -3.99 8.11 23.02
C GLY A 166 -5.51 8.15 23.19
N LEU A 167 -6.16 6.98 23.17
CA LEU A 167 -7.62 6.85 23.36
C LEU A 167 -8.14 7.45 24.68
N ARG A 168 -7.28 7.69 25.67
CA ARG A 168 -7.66 8.36 26.94
C ARG A 168 -8.10 9.81 26.76
N ALA A 169 -7.80 10.43 25.63
CA ALA A 169 -8.30 11.77 25.28
C ALA A 169 -9.81 11.78 24.97
N PHE A 170 -10.40 10.62 24.64
CA PHE A 170 -11.80 10.50 24.29
C PHE A 170 -12.68 10.40 25.54
N ARG A 171 -13.92 10.88 25.42
CA ARG A 171 -14.96 10.73 26.44
C ARG A 171 -16.03 9.79 25.90
N PHE A 172 -16.52 8.89 26.76
CA PHE A 172 -17.76 8.18 26.47
C PHE A 172 -18.91 9.18 26.55
N GLY A 173 -19.73 9.21 25.51
CA GLY A 173 -20.97 9.99 25.44
C GLY A 173 -22.19 9.16 25.79
#